data_AF-A0A535V1E1-F1
#
_entry.id   AF-A0A535V1E1-F1
#
_cell.length_a   1.000
_cell.length_b   1.000
_cell.length_c   1.000
_cell.angle_alpha   90.00
_cell.angle_beta   90.00
_cell.angle_gamma   90.00
#
_symmetry.space_group_name_H-M   'P 1'
#
loop_
_entity.id
_entity.type
_entity.pdbx_description
1 polymer ?
#
loop_
_entity_poly.entity_id
_entity_poly.type
_entity_poly.pdbx_seq_one_letter_code
_entity_poly.pdbx_strand_id
1 'polypeptide(L)'
;MIEWTDELIAQIGSYSRAALSYLGLDGYPVTLPLPFTFDRGEHRFTFPRPSHSPAISTAAEGSHSLTLLRYDPQVVNERYLLFYGQLAEQSDGWSFTPSRVVSPQWRGRREG
;
A
#
# COMPACT_ATOMS: atom_id res chain seq x y z
N MET A 1 0.20 -1.13 -15.69
CA MET A 1 1.12 -2.21 -15.31
C MET A 1 2.26 -1.57 -14.54
N ILE A 2 2.67 -2.15 -13.42
CA ILE A 2 3.77 -1.62 -12.59
C ILE A 2 5.09 -2.06 -13.21
N GLU A 3 6.01 -1.12 -13.42
CA GLU A 3 7.40 -1.43 -13.71
C GLU A 3 8.14 -1.66 -12.39
N TRP A 4 8.50 -2.92 -12.13
CA TRP A 4 9.16 -3.33 -10.90
C TRP A 4 10.67 -3.12 -11.00
N THR A 5 11.09 -1.86 -10.83
CA THR A 5 12.51 -1.49 -10.83
C THR A 5 13.18 -1.80 -9.50
N ASP A 6 14.50 -2.02 -9.51
CA ASP A 6 15.29 -2.15 -8.28
C ASP A 6 15.13 -0.94 -7.36
N GLU A 7 14.99 0.27 -7.93
CA GLU A 7 14.73 1.49 -7.18
C GLU A 7 13.38 1.45 -6.44
N LEU A 8 12.30 1.02 -7.12
CA LEU A 8 10.99 0.87 -6.49
C LEU A 8 11.03 -0.17 -5.36
N ILE A 9 11.68 -1.31 -5.60
CA ILE A 9 11.83 -2.37 -4.61
C ILE A 9 12.65 -1.91 -3.41
N ALA A 10 13.75 -1.18 -3.64
CA ALA A 10 14.56 -0.58 -2.58
C ALA A 10 13.76 0.46 -1.79
N GLN A 11 12.94 1.26 -2.46
CA GLN A 11 12.08 2.24 -1.81
C GLN A 11 11.03 1.55 -0.93
N ILE A 12 10.36 0.49 -1.40
CA ILE A 12 9.44 -0.33 -0.59
C ILE A 12 10.14 -0.83 0.68
N GLY A 13 11.37 -1.34 0.55
CA GLY A 13 12.18 -1.82 1.68
C GLY A 13 12.59 -0.74 2.68
N SER A 14 12.41 0.54 2.36
CA SER A 14 12.69 1.67 3.26
C SER A 14 11.51 2.08 4.15
N TYR A 15 10.34 1.44 3.98
CA TYR A 15 9.15 1.64 4.81
C TYR A 15 8.96 0.46 5.78
N SER A 16 8.39 0.73 6.94
CA SER A 16 8.13 -0.28 7.99
C SER A 16 6.64 -0.55 8.25
N ARG A 17 5.76 0.34 7.77
CA ARG A 17 4.31 0.25 7.98
C ARG A 17 3.59 0.63 6.69
N ALA A 18 2.40 0.05 6.54
CA ALA A 18 1.49 0.36 5.47
C ALA A 18 0.14 0.80 6.05
N ALA A 19 -0.58 1.63 5.31
CA ALA A 19 -1.98 1.93 5.55
C ALA A 19 -2.80 1.28 4.44
N LEU A 20 -3.54 0.22 4.78
CA LEU A 20 -4.48 -0.41 3.87
C LEU A 20 -5.80 0.37 3.94
N SER A 21 -6.28 0.84 2.80
CA SER A 21 -7.57 1.52 2.68
C SER A 21 -8.54 0.73 1.82
N TYR A 22 -9.79 0.67 2.26
CA TYR A 22 -10.86 -0.11 1.63
C TYR A 22 -12.23 0.50 1.97
N LEU A 23 -13.29 0.01 1.33
CA LEU A 23 -14.67 0.36 1.69
C LEU A 23 -15.25 -0.69 2.62
N GLY A 24 -15.86 -0.24 3.72
CA GLY A 24 -16.64 -1.07 4.62
C GLY A 24 -17.93 -1.58 3.97
N LEU A 25 -18.57 -2.59 4.54
CA LEU A 25 -19.87 -3.13 4.07
C LEU A 25 -20.96 -2.05 3.96
N ASP A 26 -20.87 -1.00 4.76
CA ASP A 26 -21.76 0.18 4.76
C ASP A 26 -21.35 1.26 3.75
N GLY A 27 -20.27 1.02 2.99
CA GLY A 27 -19.70 1.96 2.02
C GLY A 27 -18.81 3.04 2.63
N TYR A 28 -18.58 3.06 3.96
CA TYR A 28 -17.68 4.03 4.56
C TYR A 28 -16.21 3.70 4.25
N PRO A 29 -15.37 4.71 3.97
CA PRO A 29 -13.94 4.49 3.79
C PRO A 29 -13.29 4.14 5.13
N VAL A 30 -12.49 3.08 5.11
CA VAL A 30 -11.72 2.60 6.27
C VAL A 30 -10.25 2.60 5.92
N THR A 31 -9.41 3.02 6.86
CA THR A 31 -7.95 2.92 6.78
C THR A 31 -7.41 2.18 7.99
N LEU A 32 -6.64 1.12 7.75
CA LEU A 32 -6.06 0.28 8.80
C LEU A 32 -4.52 0.28 8.68
N PRO A 33 -3.80 0.75 9.71
CA PRO A 33 -2.33 0.73 9.72
C PRO A 33 -1.80 -0.64 10.14
N LEU A 34 -1.01 -1.28 9.28
CA LEU A 34 -0.50 -2.65 9.46
C LEU A 34 1.03 -2.68 9.34
N PRO A 35 1.73 -3.57 10.07
CA PRO A 35 3.03 -4.04 9.60
C PRO A 35 2.83 -4.83 8.30
N PHE A 36 3.86 -4.87 7.46
CA PHE A 36 3.83 -5.64 6.22
C PHE A 36 5.15 -6.35 5.97
N THR A 37 5.10 -7.40 5.16
CA THR A 37 6.27 -7.93 4.45
C THR A 37 6.01 -7.83 2.96
N PHE A 38 7.08 -7.79 2.16
CA PHE A 38 7.00 -7.71 0.71
C PHE A 38 7.82 -8.83 0.09
N ASP A 39 7.15 -9.69 -0.67
CA ASP A 39 7.77 -10.72 -1.49
C ASP A 39 8.21 -10.10 -2.82
N ARG A 40 9.53 -10.08 -3.05
CA ARG A 40 10.12 -9.52 -4.26
C ARG A 40 9.92 -10.39 -5.49
N GLY A 41 9.86 -11.72 -5.35
CA GLY A 41 9.68 -12.62 -6.48
C GLY A 41 8.26 -12.55 -7.04
N GLU A 42 7.30 -12.39 -6.14
CA GLU A 42 5.87 -12.40 -6.44
C GLU A 42 5.25 -10.99 -6.51
N HIS A 43 6.03 -9.96 -6.19
CA HIS A 43 5.61 -8.57 -6.05
C HIS A 43 4.36 -8.40 -5.18
N ARG A 44 4.29 -9.15 -4.08
CA ARG A 44 3.09 -9.28 -3.24
C ARG A 44 3.38 -8.79 -1.83
N PHE A 45 2.46 -8.00 -1.28
CA PHE A 45 2.49 -7.61 0.12
C PHE A 45 1.73 -8.64 0.95
N THR A 46 2.22 -8.95 2.15
CA THR A 46 1.44 -9.72 3.14
C THR A 46 1.40 -9.02 4.48
N PHE A 47 0.31 -9.26 5.20
CA PHE A 47 0.02 -8.62 6.48
C PHE A 47 -0.48 -9.68 7.46
N PRO A 48 -0.20 -9.53 8.76
CA PRO A 48 -0.81 -10.39 9.77
C PRO A 48 -2.32 -10.19 9.77
N ARG A 49 -3.06 -11.26 10.10
CA ARG A 49 -4.52 -11.15 10.26
C ARG A 49 -4.83 -10.12 11.36
N PRO A 50 -5.68 -9.10 11.08
CA PRO A 50 -6.11 -8.16 12.10
C PRO A 50 -6.83 -8.90 13.25
N SER A 51 -6.69 -8.40 14.48
CA SER A 51 -7.33 -9.01 15.66
C SER A 51 -8.86 -9.05 15.58
N HIS A 52 -9.46 -8.15 14.80
CA HIS A 52 -10.87 -8.14 14.48
C HIS A 52 -11.02 -8.30 12.97
N SER A 53 -11.85 -9.25 12.53
CA SER A 53 -12.13 -9.42 11.11
C SER A 53 -12.84 -8.16 10.60
N PRO A 54 -12.23 -7.41 9.68
CA PRO A 54 -12.82 -6.19 9.17
C PRO A 54 -13.90 -6.49 8.13
N ALA A 55 -14.96 -5.68 8.21
CA ALA A 55 -16.12 -5.79 7.35
C ALA A 55 -15.85 -5.14 5.99
N ILE A 56 -15.10 -5.81 5.11
CA ILE A 56 -14.77 -5.30 3.77
C ILE A 56 -15.94 -5.54 2.80
N SER A 57 -16.28 -4.53 2.00
CA SER A 57 -17.30 -4.65 0.95
C SER A 57 -16.81 -5.44 -0.25
N THR A 58 -17.59 -6.45 -0.65
CA THR A 58 -17.37 -7.21 -1.89
C THR A 58 -17.81 -6.45 -3.13
N ALA A 59 -18.67 -5.43 -3.00
CA ALA A 59 -19.07 -4.56 -4.11
C ALA A 59 -17.92 -3.63 -4.58
N ALA A 60 -16.86 -3.54 -3.78
CA ALA A 60 -15.70 -2.69 -4.00
C ALA A 60 -14.47 -3.48 -4.51
N GLU A 61 -14.67 -4.61 -5.19
CA GLU A 61 -13.58 -5.36 -5.84
C GLU A 61 -12.69 -4.42 -6.67
N GLY A 62 -11.39 -4.38 -6.38
CA GLY A 62 -10.43 -3.46 -7.00
C GLY A 62 -10.34 -2.04 -6.43
N SER A 63 -11.09 -1.69 -5.39
CA SER A 63 -11.01 -0.37 -4.72
C SER A 63 -10.09 -0.35 -3.50
N HIS A 64 -9.24 -1.37 -3.34
CA HIS A 64 -8.28 -1.43 -2.25
C HIS A 64 -7.03 -0.64 -2.62
N SER A 65 -6.54 0.15 -1.67
CA SER A 65 -5.26 0.82 -1.81
C SER A 65 -4.35 0.55 -0.63
N LEU A 66 -3.05 0.53 -0.90
CA LEU A 66 -2.01 0.35 0.10
C LEU A 66 -1.06 1.53 0.02
N THR A 67 -0.99 2.32 1.09
CA THR A 67 -0.07 3.45 1.17
C THR A 67 1.09 3.09 2.07
N LEU A 68 2.31 3.10 1.53
CA LEU A 68 3.53 3.11 2.32
C LEU A 68 3.91 4.56 2.56
N LEU A 69 3.98 4.99 3.81
CA LEU A 69 4.21 6.38 4.16
C LEU A 69 5.31 6.48 5.21
N ARG A 70 6.23 7.44 5.02
CA ARG A 70 7.23 7.80 6.01
C ARG A 70 7.45 9.30 6.00
N TYR A 71 7.63 9.87 7.19
CA TYR A 71 8.17 11.22 7.29
C TYR A 71 9.63 11.21 6.86
N ASP A 72 10.00 12.16 6.00
CA ASP A 72 11.39 12.37 5.60
C ASP A 72 11.87 13.73 6.12
N PRO A 73 12.77 13.74 7.14
CA PRO A 73 13.23 14.98 7.75
C PRO A 73 14.09 15.83 6.81
N GLN A 74 14.69 15.24 5.76
CA GLN A 74 15.53 16.00 4.82
C GLN A 74 14.70 16.91 3.92
N VAL A 75 13.47 16.52 3.63
CA VAL A 75 12.54 17.30 2.78
C VAL A 75 11.40 17.91 3.58
N VAL A 76 11.38 17.72 4.90
CA VAL A 76 10.37 18.23 5.84
C VAL A 76 8.95 17.90 5.36
N ASN A 77 8.76 16.69 4.84
CA ASN A 77 7.53 16.26 4.20
C ASN A 77 7.37 14.73 4.23
N GLU A 78 6.17 14.22 3.98
CA GLU A 78 5.96 12.80 3.78
C GLU A 78 6.46 12.34 2.41
N ARG A 79 7.14 11.19 2.41
CA ARG A 79 7.33 10.38 1.21
C ARG A 79 6.34 9.23 1.26
N TYR A 80 5.71 8.96 0.12
CA TYR A 80 4.79 7.85 0.02
C TYR A 80 4.89 7.10 -1.30
N LEU A 81 4.50 5.82 -1.24
CA LEU A 81 4.11 5.00 -2.37
C LEU A 81 2.66 4.60 -2.18
N LEU A 82 1.82 4.87 -3.17
CA LEU A 82 0.42 4.46 -3.16
C LEU A 82 0.20 3.37 -4.19
N PHE A 83 -0.23 2.20 -3.75
CA PHE A 83 -0.59 1.09 -4.61
C PHE A 83 -2.10 0.93 -4.67
N TYR A 84 -2.61 0.58 -5.85
CA TYR A 84 -3.95 0.02 -6.02
C TYR A 84 -3.81 -1.44 -6.39
N GLY A 85 -4.73 -2.27 -5.93
CA GLY A 85 -4.57 -3.71 -6.09
C GLY A 85 -5.75 -4.52 -5.54
N GLN A 86 -5.54 -5.83 -5.54
CA GLN A 86 -6.49 -6.79 -4.99
C GLN A 86 -6.02 -7.24 -3.62
N LEU A 87 -6.95 -7.27 -2.67
CA LEU A 87 -6.74 -7.85 -1.36
C LEU A 87 -7.36 -9.25 -1.34
N ALA A 88 -6.63 -10.23 -0.83
CA ALA A 88 -7.13 -11.59 -0.63
C ALA A 88 -6.82 -12.06 0.78
N GLU A 89 -7.82 -12.64 1.44
CA GLU A 89 -7.64 -13.30 2.72
C GLU A 89 -7.03 -14.69 2.53
N GLN A 90 -6.08 -15.02 3.41
CA GLN A 90 -5.39 -16.30 3.46
C GLN A 90 -5.56 -16.92 4.86
N SER A 91 -5.15 -18.18 5.04
CA SER A 91 -5.35 -18.90 6.30
C SER A 91 -4.63 -18.25 7.50
N ASP A 92 -3.49 -17.61 7.27
CA ASP A 92 -2.56 -17.06 8.25
C ASP A 92 -2.47 -15.51 8.23
N GLY A 93 -3.16 -14.86 7.30
CA GLY A 93 -3.08 -13.42 7.15
C GLY A 93 -3.78 -12.93 5.90
N TRP A 94 -3.35 -11.78 5.41
CA TRP A 94 -3.85 -11.19 4.19
C TRP A 94 -2.73 -10.97 3.20
N SER A 95 -3.10 -10.97 1.93
CA SER A 95 -2.20 -10.64 0.83
C SER A 95 -2.78 -9.53 -0.02
N PHE A 96 -1.91 -8.63 -0.49
CA PHE A 96 -2.28 -7.59 -1.44
C PHE A 96 -1.38 -7.68 -2.67
N THR A 97 -2.02 -7.84 -3.82
CA THR A 97 -1.38 -7.92 -5.13
C THR A 97 -1.57 -6.58 -5.85
N PRO A 98 -0.49 -5.78 -5.98
CA PRO A 98 -0.54 -4.47 -6.64
C PRO A 98 -0.77 -4.61 -8.15
N SER A 99 -1.62 -3.75 -8.71
CA SER A 99 -1.86 -3.63 -10.15
C SER A 99 -1.44 -2.27 -10.72
N ARG A 100 -1.37 -1.25 -9.86
CA ARG A 100 -0.93 0.11 -10.18
C ARG A 100 -0.19 0.72 -8.99
N VAL A 101 0.82 1.53 -9.29
CA VAL A 101 1.52 2.36 -8.32
C VAL A 101 1.40 3.83 -8.72
N VAL A 102 1.27 4.69 -7.72
CA VAL A 102 1.38 6.13 -7.81
C VAL A 102 2.53 6.51 -6.87
N SER A 103 3.63 6.94 -7.47
CA SER A 103 4.67 7.66 -6.76
C SER A 103 4.55 9.14 -7.14
N PRO A 104 4.72 10.07 -6.19
CA PRO A 104 4.98 11.45 -6.56
C PRO A 104 6.34 11.45 -7.27
N GLN A 105 6.33 11.43 -8.60
CA GLN A 105 7.50 11.84 -9.36
C GLN A 105 7.79 13.26 -8.91
N TRP A 106 8.97 13.47 -8.32
CA TRP A 106 9.49 14.80 -8.07
C TRP A 106 9.49 15.56 -9.39
N ARG A 107 8.43 16.33 -9.67
CA ARG A 107 8.53 17.42 -10.63
C ARG A 107 9.52 18.37 -9.99
N GLY A 108 10.74 18.34 -10.52
CA GLY A 108 11.79 19.26 -10.14
C GLY A 108 11.21 20.65 -10.00
N ARG A 109 11.54 21.27 -8.87
CA ARG A 109 11.86 22.69 -8.75
C ARG A 109 11.84 23.36 -10.13
N ARG A 110 10.69 23.92 -10.53
CA ARG A 110 10.73 25.00 -11.51
C ARG A 110 11.25 26.18 -10.73
N GLU A 111 12.51 26.50 -10.99
CA GLU A 111 13.03 27.84 -10.74
C GLU A 111 12.05 28.86 -11.35
N GLY A 112 11.80 29.90 -10.56
CA GLY A 112 10.95 31.05 -10.85
C GLY A 112 11.04 31.98 -9.66
#